data_AF-A0A929F8A7-F1
#
_entry.id   AF-A0A929F8A7-F1
#
_cell.length_a   1.000
_cell.length_b   1.000
_cell.length_c   1.000
_cell.angle_alpha   90.00
_cell.angle_beta   90.00
_cell.angle_gamma   90.00
#
_symmetry.space_group_name_H-M   'P 1'
#
loop_
_entity.id
_entity.type
_entity.pdbx_description
1 polymer ?
#
loop_
_entity_poly.entity_id
_entity_poly.type
_entity_poly.pdbx_seq_one_letter_code
_entity_poly.pdbx_strand_id
1 'polypeptide(L)' 'MMDKPMNNVMFKGMCFIFMIRDFFRPRCNILMETGIEPGDYVLDYGCGPGGYVVAVSELIGESGRVYGLDINPLAV' A
#
# COMPACT_ATOMS: atom_id res chain seq x y z
N MET A 1 8.93 -19.17 0.01
CA MET A 1 8.55 -17.78 0.31
C MET A 1 9.75 -16.91 -0.02
N MET A 2 9.56 -15.61 -0.29
CA MET A 2 10.66 -14.70 -0.58
C MET A 2 11.13 -14.12 0.76
N ASP A 3 12.11 -14.78 1.38
CA ASP A 3 12.44 -14.54 2.80
C ASP A 3 13.44 -13.39 2.99
N LYS A 4 13.79 -12.70 1.89
CA LYS A 4 14.80 -11.64 1.87
C LYS A 4 14.26 -10.39 1.18
N PRO A 5 14.51 -9.20 1.74
CA PRO A 5 14.14 -7.96 1.10
C PRO A 5 14.90 -7.76 -0.21
N MET A 6 14.21 -7.14 -1.17
CA MET A 6 14.80 -6.75 -2.45
C MET A 6 15.91 -5.71 -2.24
N ASN A 7 16.95 -5.76 -3.09
CA ASN A 7 18.04 -4.78 -3.07
C ASN A 7 17.52 -3.33 -3.24
N ASN A 8 18.13 -2.39 -2.52
CA ASN A 8 17.76 -0.97 -2.50
C ASN A 8 17.61 -0.32 -3.88
N VAL A 9 18.50 -0.62 -4.84
CA VAL A 9 18.42 -0.01 -6.18
C VAL A 9 17.19 -0.52 -6.94
N MET A 10 16.94 -1.82 -6.86
CA MET A 10 15.76 -2.44 -7.47
C MET A 10 14.47 -1.97 -6.79
N PHE A 11 14.48 -1.86 -5.46
CA PHE A 11 13.34 -1.33 -4.70
C PHE A 11 13.00 0.11 -5.13
N LYS A 12 14.00 0.99 -5.22
CA LYS A 12 13.79 2.37 -5.71
C LYS A 12 13.23 2.42 -7.13
N GLY A 13 13.73 1.55 -8.02
CA GLY A 13 13.19 1.41 -9.37
C GLY A 13 11.73 0.97 -9.38
N MET A 14 11.38 -0.03 -8.55
CA MET A 14 10.00 -0.48 -8.37
C MET A 14 9.10 0.66 -7.84
N CYS A 15 9.55 1.43 -6.84
CA CYS A 15 8.79 2.55 -6.31
C CYS A 15 8.46 3.59 -7.40
N PHE A 16 9.43 3.92 -8.26
CA PHE A 16 9.21 4.84 -9.37
C PHE A 16 8.17 4.30 -10.37
N ILE A 17 8.25 3.02 -10.72
CA ILE A 17 7.27 2.37 -11.61
C ILE A 17 5.87 2.36 -10.98
N PHE A 18 5.76 2.06 -9.68
CA PHE A 18 4.49 2.04 -8.97
C PHE A 18 3.88 3.42 -8.87
N MET A 19 4.68 4.46 -8.60
CA MET A 19 4.22 5.85 -8.61
C MET A 19 3.64 6.24 -9.98
N ILE A 20 4.33 5.89 -11.09
CA ILE A 20 3.81 6.12 -12.44
C ILE A 20 2.52 5.33 -12.67
N ARG A 21 2.50 4.03 -12.34
CA ARG A 21 1.33 3.16 -12.49
C ARG A 21 0.12 3.74 -11.76
N ASP A 22 0.30 4.14 -10.50
CA ASP A 22 -0.77 4.58 -9.61
C ASP A 22 -1.31 5.96 -10.02
N PHE A 23 -0.46 6.79 -10.66
CA PHE A 23 -0.90 8.02 -11.32
C PHE A 23 -1.86 7.74 -12.50
N PHE A 24 -1.56 6.73 -13.33
CA PHE A 24 -2.42 6.37 -14.48
C PHE A 24 -3.59 5.45 -14.11
N ARG A 25 -3.51 4.75 -12.98
CA ARG A 25 -4.50 3.77 -12.51
C ARG A 25 -4.74 3.95 -11.01
N PRO A 26 -5.61 4.90 -10.62
CA PRO A 26 -5.94 5.16 -9.22
C PRO A 26 -6.33 3.87 -8.49
N ARG A 27 -5.71 3.62 -7.33
CA ARG A 27 -5.90 2.37 -6.60
C ARG A 27 -7.24 2.27 -5.86
N CYS A 28 -7.95 3.39 -5.70
CA CYS A 28 -9.29 3.43 -5.09
C CYS A 28 -10.28 2.48 -5.77
N ASN A 29 -10.19 2.31 -7.09
CA ASN A 29 -11.10 1.44 -7.85
C ASN A 29 -11.02 -0.02 -7.42
N ILE A 30 -9.82 -0.50 -7.06
CA ILE A 30 -9.62 -1.89 -6.63
C ILE A 30 -10.08 -2.06 -5.18
N LEU A 31 -9.98 -1.02 -4.36
CA LEU A 31 -10.42 -1.06 -2.96
C LEU A 31 -11.94 -1.16 -2.83
N MET A 32 -12.71 -0.67 -3.81
CA MET A 32 -14.18 -0.83 -3.81
C MET A 32 -14.63 -2.29 -3.82
N GLU A 33 -13.80 -3.22 -4.30
CA GLU A 33 -14.12 -4.65 -4.34
C GLU A 33 -13.82 -5.37 -3.01
N THR A 34 -13.14 -4.70 -2.07
CA THR A 34 -12.64 -5.34 -0.83
C THR A 34 -13.66 -5.36 0.31
N GLY A 35 -14.72 -4.56 0.23
CA GLY A 35 -15.73 -4.45 1.29
C GLY A 35 -15.25 -3.74 2.55
N ILE A 36 -14.18 -2.93 2.47
CA ILE A 36 -13.70 -2.09 3.58
C ILE A 36 -14.78 -1.07 3.96
N GLU A 37 -15.06 -0.97 5.25
CA GLU A 37 -16.05 -0.06 5.83
C GLU A 37 -15.40 1.01 6.73
N PRO A 38 -16.08 2.15 6.97
CA PRO A 38 -15.65 3.14 7.95
C PRO A 38 -15.47 2.52 9.35
N GLY A 39 -14.34 2.81 9.99
CA GLY A 39 -13.95 2.25 11.29
C GLY A 39 -13.11 0.98 11.21
N ASP A 40 -12.89 0.42 10.03
CA ASP A 40 -12.11 -0.80 9.89
C ASP A 40 -10.62 -0.62 10.23
N TYR A 41 -10.03 -1.74 10.65
CA TYR A 41 -8.61 -1.88 10.91
C TYR A 41 -8.01 -2.73 9.78
N VAL A 42 -7.26 -2.09 8.88
CA VAL A 42 -6.79 -2.69 7.63
C VAL A 42 -5.28 -2.90 7.69
N LEU A 43 -4.81 -4.08 7.24
CA LEU A 43 -3.39 -4.39 7.07
C LEU A 43 -3.04 -4.44 5.58
N ASP A 44 -2.20 -3.53 5.12
CA ASP A 44 -1.58 -3.57 3.79
C ASP A 44 -0.30 -4.41 3.85
N TYR A 45 -0.45 -5.70 3.52
CA TYR A 45 0.64 -6.68 3.59
C TYR A 45 1.49 -6.66 2.31
N GLY A 46 2.76 -6.32 2.44
CA GLY A 46 3.63 -5.99 1.31
C GLY A 46 3.34 -4.60 0.75
N CYS A 47 3.18 -3.61 1.63
CA CYS A 47 2.71 -2.27 1.26
C CYS A 47 3.63 -1.53 0.27
N GLY A 48 4.90 -1.93 0.14
CA GLY A 48 5.87 -1.30 -0.75
C GLY A 48 5.96 0.22 -0.49
N PRO A 49 5.83 1.08 -1.52
CA PRO A 49 5.87 2.53 -1.33
C PRO A 49 4.60 3.14 -0.69
N GLY A 50 3.61 2.32 -0.33
CA GLY A 50 2.39 2.79 0.35
C GLY A 50 1.29 3.33 -0.57
N GLY A 51 1.23 2.91 -1.84
CA GLY A 51 0.19 3.37 -2.79
C GLY A 51 -1.26 3.06 -2.35
N TYR A 52 -1.41 2.09 -1.45
CA TYR A 52 -2.60 1.71 -0.67
C TYR A 52 -3.12 2.78 0.30
N VAL A 53 -2.18 3.35 1.04
CA VAL A 53 -2.42 3.85 2.39
C VAL A 53 -3.39 5.02 2.39
N VAL A 54 -3.23 5.95 1.44
CA VAL A 54 -4.09 7.14 1.35
C VAL A 54 -5.54 6.74 1.06
N ALA A 55 -5.75 5.94 0.02
CA ALA A 55 -7.10 5.56 -0.39
C ALA A 55 -7.80 4.69 0.67
N VAL A 56 -7.06 3.80 1.35
CA VAL A 56 -7.60 3.04 2.49
C VAL A 56 -7.94 3.97 3.66
N SER A 57 -7.09 4.94 3.98
CA SER A 57 -7.33 5.90 5.07
C SER A 57 -8.59 6.72 4.83
N GLU A 58 -8.84 7.13 3.59
CA GLU A 58 -10.06 7.86 3.20
C GLU A 58 -11.32 6.99 3.35
N LEU A 59 -11.24 5.70 3.02
CA LEU A 59 -12.38 4.77 3.14
C LEU A 59 -12.73 4.45 4.60
N ILE A 60 -11.73 4.17 5.44
CA ILE A 60 -11.95 3.78 6.84
C ILE A 60 -12.28 4.98 7.74
N GLY A 61 -11.97 6.21 7.31
CA GLY A 61 -12.25 7.43 8.07
C GLY A 61 -11.49 7.54 9.40
N GLU A 62 -11.82 8.56 10.20
CA GLU A 62 -11.06 8.93 11.40
C GLU A 62 -11.10 7.89 12.53
N SER A 63 -12.13 7.04 12.57
CA SER A 63 -12.28 5.98 13.57
C SER A 63 -11.55 4.69 13.19
N GLY A 64 -11.11 4.55 11.94
CA GLY A 64 -10.40 3.38 11.44
C GLY A 64 -8.88 3.50 11.59
N ARG A 65 -8.17 2.44 11.19
CA ARG A 65 -6.70 2.46 11.17
C ARG A 65 -6.12 1.57 10.08
N VAL A 66 -5.17 2.09 9.31
CA VAL A 66 -4.40 1.29 8.34
C VAL A 66 -2.99 1.07 8.85
N TYR A 67 -2.50 -0.16 8.70
CA TYR A 67 -1.15 -0.58 9.04
C TYR A 67 -0.44 -1.05 7.78
N GLY A 68 0.70 -0.45 7.46
CA GLY A 68 1.61 -0.95 6.43
C GLY A 68 2.59 -1.94 7.02
N LEU A 69 2.74 -3.10 6.39
CA LEU A 69 3.76 -4.07 6.73
C LEU A 69 4.51 -4.48 5.47
N ASP A 70 5.83 -4.35 5.47
CA ASP A 70 6.68 -4.84 4.39
C ASP A 70 7.95 -5.46 4.96
N ILE A 71 8.51 -6.41 4.22
CA ILE A 71 9.80 -7.01 4.56
C ILE A 71 10.96 -6.07 4.22
N ASN A 72 10.76 -5.13 3.30
CA ASN A 72 11.77 -4.18 2.87
C ASN A 72 11.86 -2.99 3.82
N PRO A 73 13.01 -2.75 4.48
CA PRO A 73 13.17 -1.63 5.40
C PRO A 73 13.00 -0.24 4.76
N LEU A 74 13.06 -0.12 3.44
CA LEU A 74 12.84 1.15 2.74
C LEU A 74 11.36 1.46 2.49
N ALA A 75 10.45 0.54 2.82
CA ALA A 75 9.01 0.68 2.62
C ALA A 75 8.28 1.28 3.84
N VAL A 76 8.94 1.34 5.01
CA VAL A 76 8.36 1.74 6.30
C VAL A 76 9.22 2.75 7.05
#